data_AF-A0A816HHB0-F1
#
_entry.id   AF-A0A816HHB0-F1
#
_cell.length_a   1.000
_cell.length_b   1.000
_cell.length_c   1.000
_cell.angle_alpha   90.00
_cell.angle_beta   90.00
_cell.angle_gamma   90.00
#
_symmetry.space_group_name_H-M   'P 1'
#
loop_
_entity.id
_entity.type
_entity.pdbx_description
1 polymer ?
#
loop_
_entity_poly.entity_id
_entity_poly.type
_entity_poly.pdbx_seq_one_letter_code
_entity_poly.pdbx_strand_id
1 'polypeptide(L)'
;AFRIARGGAQAANTIHTALARIITQPGGLHPSFSYCPLSNVSICPSSQAFNFNTSLLVILIYNSIARNRTELIHLPVSSLTHCHIRSSTGFIPVQITPVMVTSAINVSLAAPYRCSFLARDIPPIGYDTYWLTNQSTATTPSNPTPIKSTSEVISITNEFWNLQFNTSTGLLFAATHIPSDKTIDISQEFLYYPSSDDGNPYVFRPLEQIPRPISSYARLEVVSGLLYAEVRQYITEWISSSVRLTRNSSVIEFDYTVGPIPIEDSLGKEIITRFNTSIRSQGVFFTDSNGREFQRRQRDYRPTWNYTVTEPVSGNYYP
;
A
#
# COMPACT_ATOMS: atom_id res chain seq x y z
N ALA A 1 -3.34 -15.98 -15.72
CA ALA A 1 -2.28 -14.95 -15.82
C ALA A 1 -2.02 -14.50 -17.26
N PHE A 2 -1.50 -15.35 -18.16
CA PHE A 2 -1.06 -14.93 -19.51
C PHE A 2 -2.11 -14.16 -20.34
N ARG A 3 -3.37 -14.66 -20.37
CA ARG A 3 -4.46 -13.97 -21.09
C ARG A 3 -4.75 -12.58 -20.51
N ILE A 4 -4.70 -12.42 -19.19
CA ILE A 4 -4.88 -11.13 -18.50
C ILE A 4 -3.72 -10.19 -18.84
N ALA A 5 -2.48 -10.69 -18.83
CA ALA A 5 -1.32 -9.89 -19.22
C ALA A 5 -1.43 -9.38 -20.67
N ARG A 6 -1.86 -10.24 -21.61
CA ARG A 6 -2.14 -9.84 -23.00
C ARG A 6 -3.25 -8.78 -23.08
N GLY A 7 -4.34 -8.96 -22.34
CA GLY A 7 -5.43 -7.99 -22.27
C GLY A 7 -4.97 -6.65 -21.69
N GLY A 8 -4.16 -6.66 -20.63
CA GLY A 8 -3.55 -5.47 -20.04
C GLY A 8 -2.64 -4.73 -21.02
N ALA A 9 -1.82 -5.45 -21.79
CA ALA A 9 -0.97 -4.86 -22.82
C ALA A 9 -1.79 -4.20 -23.95
N GLN A 10 -2.87 -4.86 -24.39
CA GLN A 10 -3.78 -4.29 -25.38
C GLN A 10 -4.47 -3.02 -24.84
N ALA A 11 -4.98 -3.08 -23.61
CA ALA A 11 -5.61 -1.94 -22.95
C ALA A 11 -4.64 -0.76 -22.80
N ALA A 12 -3.40 -1.01 -22.38
CA ALA A 12 -2.37 0.03 -22.28
C ALA A 12 -2.14 0.72 -23.63
N ASN A 13 -1.99 -0.04 -24.72
CA ASN A 13 -1.82 0.52 -26.06
C ASN A 13 -3.01 1.38 -26.51
N THR A 14 -4.23 0.92 -26.23
CA THR A 14 -5.45 1.70 -26.50
C THR A 14 -5.48 3.00 -25.70
N ILE A 15 -5.17 2.94 -24.39
CA ILE A 15 -5.12 4.11 -23.51
C ILE A 15 -4.06 5.10 -23.98
N HIS A 16 -2.85 4.63 -24.31
CA HIS A 16 -1.76 5.48 -24.81
C HIS A 16 -2.17 6.20 -26.09
N THR A 17 -2.79 5.50 -27.04
CA THR A 17 -3.27 6.09 -28.29
C THR A 17 -4.35 7.13 -28.04
N ALA A 18 -5.30 6.83 -27.14
CA ALA A 18 -6.37 7.77 -26.79
C ALA A 18 -5.83 9.03 -26.12
N LEU A 19 -4.96 8.88 -25.11
CA LEU A 19 -4.33 10.00 -24.42
C LEU A 19 -3.51 10.84 -25.39
N ALA A 20 -2.72 10.23 -26.27
CA ALA A 20 -1.93 10.95 -27.27
C ALA A 20 -2.79 11.81 -28.19
N ARG A 21 -4.00 11.37 -28.54
CA ARG A 21 -4.94 12.17 -29.33
C ARG A 21 -5.60 13.29 -28.51
N ILE A 22 -5.93 13.02 -27.25
CA ILE A 22 -6.59 13.98 -26.36
C ILE A 22 -5.66 15.16 -26.05
N ILE A 23 -4.36 14.91 -25.85
CA ILE A 23 -3.42 15.95 -25.40
C ILE A 23 -2.71 16.69 -26.52
N THR A 24 -2.73 16.17 -27.75
CA THR A 24 -2.05 16.78 -28.90
C THR A 24 -2.97 17.78 -29.60
N GLN A 25 -2.48 19.02 -29.75
CA GLN A 25 -3.17 20.05 -30.54
C GLN A 25 -3.24 19.67 -32.03
N PRO A 26 -4.23 20.18 -32.79
CA PRO A 26 -4.34 19.91 -34.22
C PRO A 26 -3.04 20.20 -34.98
N GLY A 27 -2.56 19.23 -35.77
CA GLY A 27 -1.30 19.33 -36.53
C GLY A 27 -0.04 19.03 -35.71
N GLY A 28 -0.16 18.78 -34.40
CA GLY A 28 0.96 18.37 -33.55
C GLY A 28 1.34 16.89 -33.71
N LEU A 29 2.57 16.55 -33.32
CA LEU A 29 3.03 15.17 -33.24
C LEU A 29 2.47 14.48 -31.98
N HIS A 30 1.97 13.26 -32.15
CA HIS A 30 1.49 12.46 -31.03
C HIS A 30 2.64 11.95 -30.17
N PRO A 31 2.60 12.16 -28.83
CA PRO A 31 3.61 11.61 -27.95
C PRO A 31 3.48 10.10 -27.82
N SER A 32 4.61 9.45 -27.54
CA SER A 32 4.64 8.04 -27.14
C SER A 32 4.56 7.94 -25.62
N PHE A 33 3.75 7.00 -25.12
CA PHE A 33 3.60 6.73 -23.70
C PHE A 33 4.17 5.38 -23.32
N SER A 34 4.71 5.32 -22.10
CA SER A 34 5.12 4.10 -21.42
C SER A 34 4.36 4.01 -20.11
N TYR A 35 3.87 2.82 -19.78
CA TYR A 35 3.24 2.53 -18.50
C TYR A 35 4.17 1.63 -17.68
N CYS A 36 4.27 1.89 -16.37
CA CYS A 36 5.11 1.13 -15.44
C CYS A 36 4.24 0.25 -14.52
N PRO A 37 3.81 -0.95 -14.97
CA PRO A 37 2.96 -1.84 -14.16
C PRO A 37 3.67 -2.46 -12.96
N LEU A 38 5.00 -2.35 -12.88
CA LEU A 38 5.84 -2.94 -11.83
C LEU A 38 6.33 -1.90 -10.80
N SER A 39 5.67 -0.74 -10.71
CA SER A 39 6.03 0.30 -9.75
C SER A 39 5.91 -0.15 -8.30
N ASN A 40 5.02 -1.11 -8.01
CA ASN A 40 4.86 -1.72 -6.67
C ASN A 40 6.12 -2.47 -6.19
N VAL A 41 6.90 -3.04 -7.11
CA VAL A 41 8.21 -3.66 -6.83
C VAL A 41 9.37 -2.74 -7.20
N SER A 42 9.11 -1.42 -7.26
CA SER A 42 10.07 -0.37 -7.59
C SER A 42 10.75 -0.53 -8.97
N ILE A 43 10.02 -1.02 -9.98
CA ILE A 43 10.54 -1.13 -11.35
C ILE A 43 9.75 -0.20 -12.27
N CYS A 44 10.45 0.76 -12.87
CA CYS A 44 9.94 1.65 -13.90
C CYS A 44 11.10 2.13 -14.79
N PRO A 45 11.38 1.46 -15.92
CA PRO A 45 12.54 1.78 -16.77
C PRO A 45 12.58 3.25 -17.21
N SER A 46 11.42 3.83 -17.50
CA SER A 46 11.29 5.22 -17.95
C SER A 46 11.79 6.25 -16.93
N SER A 47 11.71 5.97 -15.62
CA SER A 47 12.24 6.84 -14.57
C SER A 47 13.58 6.36 -13.99
N GLN A 48 13.89 5.07 -14.09
CA GLN A 48 15.17 4.50 -13.64
C GLN A 48 16.35 4.81 -14.56
N ALA A 49 16.13 4.76 -15.88
CA ALA A 49 17.15 4.94 -16.91
C ALA A 49 17.16 6.37 -17.48
N PHE A 50 16.47 7.31 -16.83
CA PHE A 50 16.30 8.65 -17.35
C PHE A 50 17.59 9.47 -17.26
N ASN A 51 18.03 10.01 -18.40
CA ASN A 51 19.17 10.92 -18.49
C ASN A 51 18.68 12.38 -18.55
N PHE A 52 18.89 13.10 -17.45
CA PHE A 52 18.47 14.50 -17.28
C PHE A 52 19.16 15.49 -18.23
N ASN A 53 20.29 15.13 -18.84
CA ASN A 53 21.04 16.04 -19.72
C ASN A 53 20.51 16.05 -21.16
N THR A 54 19.77 15.01 -21.56
CA THR A 54 19.39 14.80 -22.97
C THR A 54 17.90 14.60 -23.18
N SER A 55 17.11 14.51 -22.10
CA SER A 55 15.69 14.18 -22.20
C SER A 55 14.87 14.90 -21.12
N LEU A 56 13.56 14.99 -21.36
CA LEU A 56 12.55 15.48 -20.44
C LEU A 56 11.59 14.32 -20.15
N LEU A 57 11.40 13.94 -18.90
CA LEU A 57 10.41 12.93 -18.53
C LEU A 57 9.13 13.64 -18.09
N VAL A 58 8.10 13.48 -18.92
CA VAL A 58 6.75 13.96 -18.63
C VAL A 58 5.96 12.82 -18.01
N ILE A 59 5.32 13.09 -16.89
CA ILE A 59 4.46 12.18 -16.15
C ILE A 59 3.03 12.69 -16.34
N LEU A 60 2.19 11.91 -17.02
CA LEU A 60 0.78 12.20 -17.16
C LEU A 60 -0.01 11.34 -16.19
N ILE A 61 -0.86 11.96 -15.38
CA ILE A 61 -1.72 11.27 -14.43
C ILE A 61 -3.17 11.47 -14.86
N TYR A 62 -3.83 10.37 -15.19
CA TYR A 62 -5.24 10.37 -15.59
C TYR A 62 -6.13 9.96 -14.42
N ASN A 63 -7.13 10.79 -14.13
CA ASN A 63 -8.17 10.53 -13.15
C ASN A 63 -9.40 9.94 -13.85
N SER A 64 -9.66 8.66 -13.63
CA SER A 64 -10.78 7.94 -14.26
C SER A 64 -12.13 8.14 -13.57
N ILE A 65 -12.20 8.86 -12.44
CA ILE A 65 -13.45 9.06 -11.70
C ILE A 65 -14.03 10.46 -11.91
N ALA A 66 -15.35 10.59 -11.76
CA ALA A 66 -16.11 11.82 -12.00
C ALA A 66 -16.05 12.83 -10.84
N ARG A 67 -14.93 12.90 -10.12
CA ARG A 67 -14.68 13.90 -9.06
C ARG A 67 -13.21 14.28 -9.02
N ASN A 68 -12.91 15.47 -8.50
CA ASN A 68 -11.53 15.88 -8.25
C ASN A 68 -10.85 14.85 -7.35
N ARG A 69 -9.58 14.57 -7.64
CA ARG A 69 -8.79 13.61 -6.87
C ARG A 69 -7.41 14.17 -6.58
N THR A 70 -7.01 14.09 -5.31
CA THR A 70 -5.65 14.29 -4.87
C THR A 70 -5.07 12.94 -4.46
N GLU A 71 -3.90 12.60 -4.98
CA GLU A 71 -3.27 11.29 -4.76
C GLU A 71 -1.77 11.44 -4.47
N LEU A 72 -1.25 10.63 -3.55
CA LEU A 72 0.19 10.49 -3.34
C LEU A 72 0.76 9.55 -4.41
N ILE A 73 1.65 10.07 -5.24
CA ILE A 73 2.28 9.33 -6.32
C ILE A 73 3.67 8.89 -5.88
N HIS A 74 4.02 7.66 -6.24
CA HIS A 74 5.32 7.05 -5.97
C HIS A 74 6.01 6.68 -7.28
N LEU A 75 7.12 7.34 -7.59
CA LEU A 75 7.92 7.09 -8.78
C LEU A 75 9.26 6.44 -8.41
N PRO A 76 9.58 5.23 -8.93
CA PRO A 76 10.89 4.61 -8.73
C PRO A 76 12.01 5.43 -9.38
N VAL A 77 13.06 5.77 -8.63
CA VAL A 77 14.20 6.57 -9.15
C VAL A 77 15.55 6.02 -8.66
N SER A 78 16.58 6.20 -9.50
CA SER A 78 17.92 5.67 -9.24
C SER A 78 18.82 6.62 -8.42
N SER A 79 18.42 7.87 -8.20
CA SER A 79 19.22 8.89 -7.54
C SER A 79 18.44 9.67 -6.48
N LEU A 80 19.13 9.99 -5.37
CA LEU A 80 18.64 10.89 -4.31
C LEU A 80 18.63 12.37 -4.72
N THR A 81 19.42 12.74 -5.74
CA THR A 81 19.59 14.15 -6.14
C THR A 81 18.76 14.53 -7.36
N HIS A 82 18.11 13.55 -8.01
CA HIS A 82 17.42 13.76 -9.28
C HIS A 82 15.91 13.46 -9.18
N CYS A 83 15.29 13.90 -8.10
CA CYS A 83 13.84 13.88 -7.96
C CYS A 83 13.39 15.31 -7.65
N HIS A 84 13.14 16.08 -8.69
CA HIS A 84 12.44 17.36 -8.62
C HIS A 84 11.24 17.29 -9.54
N ILE A 85 10.06 17.55 -8.98
CA ILE A 85 8.82 17.51 -9.75
C ILE A 85 8.33 18.94 -9.95
N ARG A 86 8.08 19.27 -11.21
CA ARG A 86 7.41 20.50 -11.62
C ARG A 86 6.00 20.16 -12.10
N SER A 87 5.03 20.99 -11.73
CA SER A 87 3.67 21.00 -12.26
C SER A 87 3.51 22.16 -13.25
N SER A 88 2.32 22.31 -13.83
CA SER A 88 2.01 23.44 -14.73
C SER A 88 2.14 24.80 -14.05
N THR A 89 2.01 24.87 -12.73
CA THR A 89 2.05 26.11 -11.93
C THR A 89 3.42 26.37 -11.28
N GLY A 90 4.35 25.42 -11.34
CA GLY A 90 5.68 25.57 -10.75
C GLY A 90 6.19 24.30 -10.06
N PHE A 91 7.30 24.42 -9.34
CA PHE A 91 7.85 23.31 -8.55
C PHE A 91 6.94 22.95 -7.39
N ILE A 92 6.79 21.65 -7.15
CA ILE A 92 5.98 21.13 -6.04
C ILE A 92 6.87 20.40 -5.04
N PRO A 93 6.46 20.33 -3.75
CA PRO A 93 7.22 19.59 -2.76
C PRO A 93 7.29 18.10 -3.09
N VAL A 94 8.47 17.53 -2.87
CA VAL A 94 8.77 16.12 -3.10
C VAL A 94 9.36 15.50 -1.85
N GLN A 95 9.12 14.21 -1.67
CA GLN A 95 9.71 13.41 -0.60
C GLN A 95 10.42 12.20 -1.20
N ILE A 96 11.72 12.09 -0.95
CA ILE A 96 12.52 10.96 -1.42
C ILE A 96 12.80 10.03 -0.26
N THR A 97 12.51 8.74 -0.46
CA THR A 97 12.76 7.69 0.53
C THR A 97 13.45 6.49 -0.10
N PRO A 98 14.39 5.83 0.58
CA PRO A 98 14.80 4.48 0.24
C PRO A 98 13.60 3.54 0.18
N VAL A 99 13.58 2.66 -0.81
CA VAL A 99 12.56 1.63 -0.96
C VAL A 99 12.68 0.64 0.20
N MET A 100 11.55 0.25 0.78
CA MET A 100 11.52 -0.82 1.77
C MET A 100 11.85 -2.13 1.07
N VAL A 101 13.00 -2.73 1.37
CA VAL A 101 13.41 -4.00 0.77
C VAL A 101 12.57 -5.12 1.39
N THR A 102 11.83 -5.83 0.54
CA THR A 102 10.99 -6.97 0.92
C THR A 102 11.34 -8.17 0.05
N SER A 103 10.86 -9.35 0.43
CA SER A 103 11.05 -10.60 -0.33
C SER A 103 10.51 -10.56 -1.77
N ALA A 104 9.57 -9.66 -2.08
CA ALA A 104 9.04 -9.47 -3.44
C ALA A 104 9.95 -8.62 -4.34
N ILE A 105 10.95 -7.93 -3.78
CA ILE A 105 11.78 -6.98 -4.53
C ILE A 105 13.09 -7.64 -4.96
N ASN A 106 13.30 -7.71 -6.28
CA ASN A 106 14.62 -8.00 -6.83
C ASN A 106 15.49 -6.74 -6.83
N VAL A 107 16.35 -6.61 -5.82
CA VAL A 107 17.24 -5.45 -5.62
C VAL A 107 18.21 -5.16 -6.76
N SER A 108 18.48 -6.13 -7.64
CA SER A 108 19.34 -5.92 -8.81
C SER A 108 18.64 -5.15 -9.95
N LEU A 109 17.31 -5.17 -9.97
CA LEU A 109 16.49 -4.53 -10.99
C LEU A 109 15.70 -3.32 -10.45
N ALA A 110 15.37 -3.34 -9.17
CA ALA A 110 14.57 -2.32 -8.52
C ALA A 110 15.34 -1.00 -8.37
N ALA A 111 14.62 0.12 -8.48
CA ALA A 111 15.15 1.42 -8.14
C ALA A 111 15.34 1.49 -6.61
N PRO A 112 16.50 1.98 -6.12
CA PRO A 112 16.77 2.05 -4.69
C PRO A 112 15.92 3.09 -3.95
N TYR A 113 15.34 4.07 -4.66
CA TYR A 113 14.60 5.17 -4.06
C TYR A 113 13.22 5.35 -4.70
N ARG A 114 12.33 5.92 -3.90
CA ARG A 114 10.98 6.33 -4.25
C ARG A 114 10.88 7.84 -4.18
N CYS A 115 10.66 8.47 -5.33
CA CYS A 115 10.36 9.89 -5.47
C CYS A 115 8.85 10.07 -5.32
N SER A 116 8.42 10.73 -4.24
CA SER A 116 7.00 10.90 -3.94
C SER A 116 6.55 12.34 -4.07
N PHE A 117 5.37 12.58 -4.61
CA PHE A 117 4.75 13.90 -4.72
C PHE A 117 3.22 13.77 -4.67
N LEU A 118 2.54 14.85 -4.26
CA LEU A 118 1.08 14.89 -4.31
C LEU A 118 0.63 15.44 -5.66
N ALA A 119 -0.07 14.63 -6.44
CA ALA A 119 -0.80 15.10 -7.61
C ALA A 119 -2.16 15.63 -7.12
N ARG A 120 -2.32 16.95 -7.08
CA ARG A 120 -3.46 17.60 -6.43
C ARG A 120 -4.54 17.97 -7.42
N ASP A 121 -5.79 17.86 -6.98
CA ASP A 121 -6.96 18.40 -7.66
C ASP A 121 -7.07 17.99 -9.14
N ILE A 122 -6.66 16.75 -9.46
CA ILE A 122 -6.75 16.21 -10.82
C ILE A 122 -8.22 16.20 -11.22
N PRO A 123 -8.59 16.83 -12.35
CA PRO A 123 -9.99 17.06 -12.70
C PRO A 123 -10.77 15.75 -12.93
N PRO A 124 -12.11 15.79 -12.81
CA PRO A 124 -12.97 14.63 -13.07
C PRO A 124 -12.80 14.13 -14.50
N ILE A 125 -12.61 12.82 -14.69
CA ILE A 125 -12.44 12.22 -16.03
C ILE A 125 -11.41 13.02 -16.86
N GLY A 126 -10.30 13.37 -16.22
CA GLY A 126 -9.34 14.34 -16.73
C GLY A 126 -7.92 13.93 -16.42
N TYR A 127 -6.97 14.79 -16.75
CA TYR A 127 -5.56 14.53 -16.51
C TYR A 127 -4.84 15.79 -16.05
N ASP A 128 -3.67 15.58 -15.49
CA ASP A 128 -2.67 16.62 -15.24
C ASP A 128 -1.28 16.08 -15.58
N THR A 129 -0.35 16.99 -15.84
CA THR A 129 1.01 16.69 -16.29
C THR A 129 2.06 17.25 -15.36
N TYR A 130 3.06 16.43 -15.10
CA TYR A 130 4.18 16.74 -14.23
C TYR A 130 5.49 16.48 -14.97
N TRP A 131 6.57 17.11 -14.55
CA TRP A 131 7.89 16.98 -15.16
C TRP A 131 8.90 16.58 -14.10
N LEU A 132 9.61 15.47 -14.34
CA LEU A 132 10.77 15.10 -13.57
C LEU A 132 11.98 15.88 -14.11
N THR A 133 12.65 16.64 -13.24
CA THR A 133 13.74 17.55 -13.60
C THR A 133 14.95 17.38 -12.68
N ASN A 134 16.12 17.85 -13.11
CA ASN A 134 17.34 17.95 -12.31
C ASN A 134 17.54 19.35 -11.70
N GLN A 135 16.61 20.28 -11.94
CA GLN A 135 16.73 21.64 -11.44
C GLN A 135 16.49 21.66 -9.93
N SER A 136 17.55 22.02 -9.21
CA SER A 136 17.55 22.08 -7.76
C SER A 136 16.47 23.04 -7.23
N THR A 137 15.48 22.46 -6.58
CA THR A 137 14.63 23.11 -5.58
C THR A 137 14.77 22.32 -4.29
N ALA A 138 14.36 22.87 -3.14
CA ALA A 138 14.52 22.22 -1.84
C ALA A 138 13.92 20.80 -1.81
N THR A 139 14.76 19.80 -2.04
CA THR A 139 14.46 18.38 -1.82
C THR A 139 14.64 18.10 -0.35
N THR A 140 13.72 17.35 0.25
CA THR A 140 13.88 16.87 1.63
C THR A 140 14.06 15.35 1.59
N PRO A 141 15.31 14.86 1.63
CA PRO A 141 15.56 13.44 1.84
C PRO A 141 14.95 13.04 3.18
N SER A 142 14.04 12.07 3.16
CA SER A 142 13.51 11.45 4.38
C SER A 142 14.18 10.10 4.53
N ASN A 143 15.29 10.10 5.27
CA ASN A 143 16.02 8.87 5.55
C ASN A 143 15.25 8.06 6.60
N PRO A 144 15.13 6.73 6.42
CA PRO A 144 14.58 5.85 7.44
C PRO A 144 15.47 5.94 8.67
N THR A 145 14.85 6.11 9.82
CA THR A 145 15.53 6.06 11.11
C THR A 145 15.26 4.69 11.73
N PRO A 146 16.29 3.82 11.86
CA PRO A 146 16.17 2.63 12.68
C PRO A 146 15.91 3.07 14.11
N ILE A 147 14.90 2.49 14.76
CA ILE A 147 14.67 2.78 16.17
C ILE A 147 15.69 2.02 17.01
N LYS A 148 16.51 2.77 17.75
CA LYS A 148 17.32 2.26 18.86
C LYS A 148 16.43 2.29 20.11
N SER A 149 16.51 1.25 20.94
CA SER A 149 15.54 0.86 21.97
C SER A 149 15.33 1.82 23.17
N THR A 150 15.59 3.12 23.03
CA THR A 150 15.51 4.08 24.15
C THR A 150 14.10 4.64 24.38
N SER A 151 13.19 4.52 23.42
CA SER A 151 11.78 4.94 23.56
C SER A 151 10.86 3.72 23.53
N GLU A 152 9.97 3.59 24.51
CA GLU A 152 8.98 2.49 24.58
C GLU A 152 7.88 2.60 23.53
N VAL A 153 7.62 3.82 23.05
CA VAL A 153 6.55 4.13 22.10
C VAL A 153 7.10 4.97 20.94
N ILE A 154 6.67 4.63 19.73
CA ILE A 154 6.83 5.45 18.52
C ILE A 154 5.46 5.98 18.14
N SER A 155 5.41 7.19 17.60
CA SER A 155 4.20 7.69 16.97
C SER A 155 4.46 8.30 15.60
N ILE A 156 3.48 8.14 14.70
CA ILE A 156 3.36 8.93 13.48
C ILE A 156 2.05 9.69 13.52
N THR A 157 2.04 10.92 13.00
CA THR A 157 0.89 11.83 13.10
C THR A 157 0.67 12.57 11.79
N ASN A 158 -0.59 12.76 11.41
CA ASN A 158 -1.02 13.75 10.42
C ASN A 158 -2.17 14.60 11.00
N GLU A 159 -2.92 15.30 10.16
CA GLU A 159 -4.02 16.18 10.57
C GLU A 159 -5.25 15.42 11.13
N PHE A 160 -5.37 14.11 10.87
CA PHE A 160 -6.53 13.29 11.21
C PHE A 160 -6.23 12.20 12.25
N TRP A 161 -5.01 11.67 12.25
CA TRP A 161 -4.64 10.49 13.03
C TRP A 161 -3.31 10.67 13.75
N ASN A 162 -3.26 10.20 15.00
CA ASN A 162 -2.02 9.85 15.71
C ASN A 162 -2.01 8.34 15.92
N LEU A 163 -1.01 7.66 15.38
CA LEU A 163 -0.84 6.21 15.51
C LEU A 163 0.35 5.92 16.40
N GLN A 164 0.18 4.99 17.35
CA GLN A 164 1.20 4.64 18.33
C GLN A 164 1.59 3.17 18.22
N PHE A 165 2.90 2.92 18.24
CA PHE A 165 3.51 1.61 18.08
C PHE A 165 4.35 1.28 19.30
N ASN A 166 4.23 0.06 19.78
CA ASN A 166 4.99 -0.43 20.92
C ASN A 166 6.35 -0.94 20.41
N THR A 167 7.45 -0.41 20.93
CA THR A 167 8.79 -0.79 20.45
C THR A 167 9.24 -2.17 20.92
N SER A 168 8.62 -2.75 21.96
CA SER A 168 8.91 -4.11 22.44
C SER A 168 8.26 -5.19 21.58
N THR A 169 7.10 -4.91 20.96
CA THR A 169 6.40 -5.87 20.08
C THR A 169 6.49 -5.50 18.60
N GLY A 170 6.75 -4.23 18.29
CA GLY A 170 6.72 -3.71 16.93
C GLY A 170 5.31 -3.51 16.36
N LEU A 171 4.25 -3.65 17.17
CA LEU A 171 2.87 -3.59 16.70
C LEU A 171 2.25 -2.22 16.98
N LEU A 172 1.33 -1.81 16.09
CA LEU A 172 0.36 -0.76 16.39
C LEU A 172 -0.39 -1.15 17.66
N PHE A 173 -0.61 -0.23 18.60
CA PHE A 173 -1.42 -0.49 19.79
C PHE A 173 -2.51 0.57 20.04
N ALA A 174 -2.40 1.76 19.45
CA ALA A 174 -3.42 2.80 19.57
C ALA A 174 -3.54 3.65 18.29
N ALA A 175 -4.77 4.02 17.96
CA ALA A 175 -5.10 4.96 16.90
C ALA A 175 -6.04 6.05 17.44
N THR A 176 -5.57 7.29 17.48
CA THR A 176 -6.34 8.45 17.94
C THR A 176 -6.80 9.27 16.74
N HIS A 177 -8.11 9.40 16.57
CA HIS A 177 -8.71 10.33 15.63
C HIS A 177 -8.68 11.73 16.21
N ILE A 178 -7.81 12.58 15.69
CA ILE A 178 -7.49 13.91 16.22
C ILE A 178 -8.71 14.84 16.21
N PRO A 179 -9.49 14.97 15.13
CA PRO A 179 -10.62 15.90 15.10
C PRO A 179 -11.73 15.61 16.12
N SER A 180 -11.90 14.35 16.51
CA SER A 180 -12.91 13.95 17.50
C SER A 180 -12.35 13.63 18.87
N ASP A 181 -11.03 13.69 19.05
CA ASP A 181 -10.32 13.27 20.26
C ASP A 181 -10.76 11.89 20.78
N LYS A 182 -10.85 10.91 19.87
CA LYS A 182 -11.24 9.53 20.21
C LYS A 182 -10.11 8.58 19.89
N THR A 183 -9.73 7.80 20.89
CA THR A 183 -8.72 6.74 20.76
C THR A 183 -9.39 5.37 20.70
N ILE A 184 -8.89 4.55 19.78
CA ILE A 184 -9.21 3.13 19.70
C ILE A 184 -7.93 2.37 20.03
N ASP A 185 -7.98 1.55 21.07
CA ASP A 185 -6.98 0.52 21.32
C ASP A 185 -7.08 -0.47 20.16
N ILE A 186 -5.99 -0.62 19.41
CA ILE A 186 -5.95 -1.45 18.20
C ILE A 186 -4.61 -2.16 18.10
N SER A 187 -4.62 -3.49 17.98
CA SER A 187 -3.44 -4.26 17.59
C SER A 187 -3.61 -4.86 16.20
N GLN A 188 -2.57 -4.75 15.38
CA GLN A 188 -2.46 -5.47 14.11
C GLN A 188 -1.48 -6.62 14.29
N GLU A 189 -1.94 -7.85 14.12
CA GLU A 189 -1.15 -9.06 14.27
C GLU A 189 -1.07 -9.83 12.95
N PHE A 190 0.09 -10.43 12.66
CA PHE A 190 0.25 -11.42 11.59
C PHE A 190 0.26 -12.82 12.20
N LEU A 191 -0.71 -13.63 11.79
CA LEU A 191 -0.95 -14.97 12.34
C LEU A 191 -1.11 -15.95 11.17
N TYR A 192 -1.10 -17.25 11.46
CA TYR A 192 -1.50 -18.25 10.47
C TYR A 192 -2.33 -19.36 11.10
N TYR A 193 -3.25 -19.92 10.31
CA TYR A 193 -3.83 -21.21 10.64
C TYR A 193 -3.03 -22.32 9.96
N PRO A 194 -2.59 -23.35 10.70
CA PRO A 194 -2.05 -24.55 10.09
C PRO A 194 -3.13 -25.23 9.25
N SER A 195 -2.85 -25.55 7.99
CA SER A 195 -3.79 -26.25 7.12
C SER A 195 -3.91 -27.72 7.57
N SER A 196 -5.12 -28.25 7.63
CA SER A 196 -5.36 -29.70 7.78
C SER A 196 -5.22 -30.43 6.45
N ASP A 197 -5.14 -31.76 6.47
CA ASP A 197 -5.07 -32.60 5.26
C ASP A 197 -6.32 -32.47 4.35
N ASP A 198 -7.44 -32.03 4.91
CA ASP A 198 -8.68 -31.78 4.17
C ASP A 198 -8.75 -30.37 3.55
N GLY A 199 -7.81 -29.50 3.89
CA GLY A 199 -7.69 -28.15 3.33
C GLY A 199 -7.28 -28.19 1.85
N ASN A 200 -7.93 -27.36 1.04
CA ASN A 200 -7.67 -27.32 -0.40
C ASN A 200 -8.08 -25.95 -0.99
N PRO A 201 -7.89 -25.68 -2.30
CA PRO A 201 -8.21 -24.38 -2.90
C PRO A 201 -9.67 -23.90 -2.75
N TYR A 202 -10.59 -24.78 -2.34
CA TYR A 202 -12.00 -24.47 -2.14
C TYR A 202 -12.43 -24.54 -0.67
N VAL A 203 -11.75 -25.35 0.14
CA VAL A 203 -12.14 -25.64 1.53
C VAL A 203 -11.06 -25.11 2.45
N PHE A 204 -11.39 -24.04 3.17
CA PHE A 204 -10.59 -23.61 4.31
C PHE A 204 -10.94 -24.48 5.52
N ARG A 205 -10.03 -25.38 5.90
CA ARG A 205 -10.17 -26.22 7.10
C ARG A 205 -8.90 -26.15 7.95
N PRO A 206 -8.86 -25.27 8.96
CA PRO A 206 -7.70 -25.17 9.82
C PRO A 206 -7.57 -26.41 10.71
N LEU A 207 -6.35 -26.87 10.95
CA LEU A 207 -6.04 -27.95 11.89
C LEU A 207 -6.42 -27.58 13.33
N GLU A 208 -6.26 -26.29 13.66
CA GLU A 208 -6.51 -25.71 14.97
C GLU A 208 -7.43 -24.49 14.84
N GLN A 209 -8.36 -24.31 15.78
CA GLN A 209 -9.29 -23.18 15.76
C GLN A 209 -8.66 -21.87 16.28
N ILE A 210 -7.48 -21.94 16.89
CA ILE A 210 -6.70 -20.79 17.34
C ILE A 210 -5.50 -20.66 16.39
N PRO A 211 -5.32 -19.52 15.70
CA PRO A 211 -4.17 -19.36 14.83
C PRO A 211 -2.90 -19.14 15.64
N ARG A 212 -1.77 -19.51 15.05
CA ARG A 212 -0.44 -19.37 15.65
C ARG A 212 0.17 -18.01 15.26
N PRO A 213 0.88 -17.34 16.19
CA PRO A 213 1.60 -16.12 15.84
C PRO A 213 2.73 -16.42 14.87
N ILE A 214 2.93 -15.55 13.88
CA ILE A 214 4.05 -15.64 12.93
C ILE A 214 5.34 -15.16 13.59
N SER A 215 5.26 -14.08 14.36
CA SER A 215 6.35 -13.55 15.15
C SER A 215 5.78 -12.84 16.38
N SER A 216 6.54 -12.83 17.48
CA SER A 216 6.24 -12.05 18.68
C SER A 216 6.77 -10.62 18.62
N TYR A 217 7.61 -10.32 17.62
CA TYR A 217 8.28 -9.03 17.46
C TYR A 217 8.42 -8.66 15.98
N ALA A 218 8.15 -7.39 15.66
CA ALA A 218 8.48 -6.81 14.36
C ALA A 218 9.53 -5.70 14.52
N ARG A 219 10.63 -5.79 13.76
CA ARG A 219 11.61 -4.71 13.72
C ARG A 219 11.01 -3.50 13.03
N LEU A 220 11.18 -2.32 13.63
CA LEU A 220 10.60 -1.07 13.14
C LEU A 220 11.64 -0.16 12.48
N GLU A 221 11.20 0.52 11.41
CA GLU A 221 11.86 1.70 10.85
C GLU A 221 10.82 2.81 10.66
N VAL A 222 11.18 4.05 11.03
CA VAL A 222 10.30 5.20 10.82
C VAL A 222 10.84 6.05 9.69
N VAL A 223 9.97 6.35 8.74
CA VAL A 223 10.16 7.35 7.70
C VAL A 223 9.28 8.53 8.06
N SER A 224 9.91 9.67 8.34
CA SER A 224 9.22 10.94 8.55
C SER A 224 9.58 11.90 7.43
N GLY A 225 8.58 12.51 6.79
CA GLY A 225 8.83 13.49 5.76
C GLY A 225 7.66 14.45 5.55
N LEU A 226 7.85 15.34 4.58
CA LEU A 226 6.94 16.45 4.34
C LEU A 226 5.56 16.03 3.84
N LEU A 227 5.48 14.94 3.06
CA LEU A 227 4.25 14.49 2.40
C LEU A 227 3.57 13.35 3.15
N TYR A 228 4.34 12.49 3.82
CA TYR A 228 3.81 11.39 4.62
C TYR A 228 4.79 10.98 5.71
N ALA A 229 4.24 10.36 6.75
CA ALA A 229 4.97 9.55 7.71
C ALA A 229 4.59 8.08 7.56
N GLU A 230 5.55 7.17 7.76
CA GLU A 230 5.39 5.74 7.53
C GLU A 230 6.18 4.96 8.59
N VAL A 231 5.53 3.99 9.22
CA VAL A 231 6.19 2.98 10.04
C VAL A 231 6.31 1.70 9.21
N ARG A 232 7.53 1.23 9.02
CA ARG A 232 7.86 -0.02 8.34
C ARG A 232 8.11 -1.10 9.38
N GLN A 233 7.43 -2.22 9.21
CA GLN A 233 7.50 -3.40 10.07
C GLN A 233 8.14 -4.53 9.28
N TYR A 234 9.23 -5.08 9.81
CA TYR A 234 9.85 -6.31 9.32
C TYR A 234 9.50 -7.42 10.30
N ILE A 235 8.51 -8.24 9.95
CA ILE A 235 7.91 -9.25 10.84
C ILE A 235 8.74 -10.54 10.78
N THR A 236 9.07 -10.98 9.57
CA THR A 236 9.99 -12.09 9.27
C THR A 236 10.74 -11.79 7.97
N GLU A 237 11.64 -12.66 7.54
CA GLU A 237 12.31 -12.55 6.23
C GLU A 237 11.34 -12.63 5.02
N TRP A 238 10.13 -13.14 5.22
CA TRP A 238 9.12 -13.34 4.17
C TRP A 238 7.82 -12.57 4.43
N ILE A 239 7.71 -11.84 5.55
CA ILE A 239 6.58 -10.95 5.86
C ILE A 239 7.07 -9.59 6.31
N SER A 240 6.59 -8.58 5.62
CA SER A 240 6.81 -7.18 5.95
C SER A 240 5.54 -6.37 5.76
N SER A 241 5.41 -5.26 6.48
CA SER A 241 4.25 -4.37 6.39
C SER A 241 4.68 -2.91 6.53
N SER A 242 3.88 -2.00 6.01
CA SER A 242 4.03 -0.58 6.28
C SER A 242 2.68 0.05 6.64
N VAL A 243 2.70 0.95 7.61
CA VAL A 243 1.54 1.76 8.02
C VAL A 243 1.86 3.21 7.72
N ARG A 244 1.09 3.85 6.83
CA ARG A 244 1.36 5.19 6.33
C ARG A 244 0.23 6.16 6.63
N LEU A 245 0.63 7.37 7.02
CA LEU A 245 -0.23 8.55 7.12
C LEU A 245 0.24 9.60 6.11
N THR A 246 -0.57 9.80 5.07
CA THR A 246 -0.36 10.87 4.09
C THR A 246 -0.89 12.19 4.66
N ARG A 247 -0.19 13.30 4.43
CA ARG A 247 -0.64 14.65 4.80
C ARG A 247 -2.03 14.94 4.22
N ASN A 248 -2.88 15.58 5.02
CA ASN A 248 -4.26 15.96 4.67
C ASN A 248 -5.14 14.78 4.20
N SER A 249 -4.81 13.55 4.58
CA SER A 249 -5.64 12.36 4.30
C SER A 249 -6.17 11.78 5.60
N SER A 250 -7.48 11.49 5.64
CA SER A 250 -8.10 10.76 6.75
C SER A 250 -7.95 9.24 6.64
N VAL A 251 -7.20 8.74 5.65
CA VAL A 251 -6.99 7.32 5.42
C VAL A 251 -5.71 6.87 6.11
N ILE A 252 -5.79 5.76 6.84
CA ILE A 252 -4.62 5.00 7.30
C ILE A 252 -4.36 3.91 6.26
N GLU A 253 -3.20 3.95 5.62
CA GLU A 253 -2.82 2.96 4.61
C GLU A 253 -2.01 1.84 5.26
N PHE A 254 -2.46 0.60 5.10
CA PHE A 254 -1.73 -0.60 5.46
C PHE A 254 -1.31 -1.32 4.17
N ASP A 255 -0.01 -1.53 4.00
CA ASP A 255 0.58 -2.30 2.90
C ASP A 255 1.34 -3.49 3.48
N TYR A 256 1.36 -4.62 2.77
CA TYR A 256 2.04 -5.84 3.22
C TYR A 256 2.59 -6.65 2.06
N THR A 257 3.78 -7.21 2.27
CA THR A 257 4.38 -8.22 1.41
C THR A 257 4.40 -9.53 2.18
N VAL A 258 3.84 -10.59 1.60
CA VAL A 258 3.83 -11.94 2.16
C VAL A 258 4.37 -12.92 1.12
N GLY A 259 5.40 -13.67 1.51
CA GLY A 259 5.92 -14.79 0.74
C GLY A 259 7.43 -14.70 0.51
N PRO A 260 8.06 -15.78 -0.01
CA PRO A 260 7.48 -17.11 -0.16
C PRO A 260 7.09 -17.69 1.22
N ILE A 261 5.92 -18.34 1.30
CA ILE A 261 5.45 -18.94 2.54
C ILE A 261 6.29 -20.20 2.78
N PRO A 262 6.98 -20.32 3.94
CA PRO A 262 7.82 -21.48 4.23
C PRO A 262 6.97 -22.74 4.39
N ILE A 263 7.38 -23.82 3.73
CA ILE A 263 6.70 -25.12 3.71
C ILE A 263 7.65 -26.29 3.93
N GLU A 264 8.90 -26.01 4.30
CA GLU A 264 9.94 -27.01 4.54
C GLU A 264 9.60 -27.94 5.70
N ASP A 265 8.75 -27.49 6.62
CA ASP A 265 8.16 -28.25 7.71
C ASP A 265 6.97 -29.14 7.27
N SER A 266 6.68 -29.21 5.97
CA SER A 266 5.54 -29.92 5.39
C SER A 266 4.18 -29.47 5.94
N LEU A 267 4.08 -28.25 6.47
CA LEU A 267 2.87 -27.70 7.05
C LEU A 267 2.35 -26.54 6.21
N GLY A 268 1.16 -26.70 5.62
CA GLY A 268 0.43 -25.61 4.97
C GLY A 268 0.09 -24.49 5.97
N LYS A 269 0.17 -23.23 5.52
CA LYS A 269 -0.04 -22.04 6.37
C LYS A 269 -0.99 -21.07 5.68
N GLU A 270 -2.16 -20.88 6.26
CA GLU A 270 -3.14 -19.87 5.83
C GLU A 270 -2.88 -18.57 6.60
N ILE A 271 -2.16 -17.63 5.96
CA ILE A 271 -1.71 -16.38 6.58
C ILE A 271 -2.86 -15.39 6.74
N ILE A 272 -2.97 -14.76 7.91
CA ILE A 272 -3.96 -13.72 8.20
C ILE A 272 -3.28 -12.47 8.79
N THR A 273 -3.85 -11.31 8.49
CA THR A 273 -3.70 -10.11 9.31
C THR A 273 -4.95 -9.95 10.17
N ARG A 274 -4.77 -9.75 11.47
CA ARG A 274 -5.88 -9.59 12.43
C ARG A 274 -5.77 -8.23 13.10
N PHE A 275 -6.87 -7.47 13.03
CA PHE A 275 -7.05 -6.26 13.81
C PHE A 275 -7.88 -6.58 15.05
N ASN A 276 -7.28 -6.52 16.23
CA ASN A 276 -8.00 -6.60 17.49
C ASN A 276 -8.27 -5.18 17.98
N THR A 277 -9.50 -4.88 18.42
CA THR A 277 -9.86 -3.51 18.83
C THR A 277 -10.74 -3.51 20.07
N SER A 278 -10.81 -2.36 20.75
CA SER A 278 -11.76 -2.15 21.86
C SER A 278 -13.23 -1.98 21.43
N ILE A 279 -13.54 -2.11 20.13
CA ILE A 279 -14.90 -1.97 19.59
C ILE A 279 -15.78 -3.14 20.05
N ARG A 280 -16.88 -2.81 20.75
CA ARG A 280 -17.86 -3.79 21.23
C ARG A 280 -18.88 -4.16 20.15
N SER A 281 -18.43 -4.87 19.11
CA SER A 281 -19.27 -5.21 17.96
C SER A 281 -20.34 -6.29 18.23
N GLN A 282 -20.27 -6.99 19.36
CA GLN A 282 -21.17 -8.10 19.72
C GLN A 282 -21.24 -9.21 18.64
N GLY A 283 -20.13 -9.44 17.94
CA GLY A 283 -20.05 -10.43 16.86
C GLY A 283 -20.69 -9.99 15.54
N VAL A 284 -21.16 -8.75 15.44
CA VAL A 284 -21.68 -8.14 14.21
C VAL A 284 -20.56 -7.53 13.40
N PHE A 285 -20.56 -7.74 12.10
CA PHE A 285 -19.64 -7.10 11.17
C PHE A 285 -20.28 -6.97 9.79
N PHE A 286 -19.62 -6.29 8.85
CA PHE A 286 -20.14 -6.05 7.51
C PHE A 286 -19.08 -6.41 6.48
N THR A 287 -19.50 -7.11 5.43
CA THR A 287 -18.66 -7.37 4.24
C THR A 287 -19.45 -6.95 3.01
N ASP A 288 -18.78 -6.47 1.97
CA ASP A 288 -19.47 -6.10 0.75
C ASP A 288 -19.95 -7.33 -0.04
N SER A 289 -20.78 -7.08 -1.05
CA SER A 289 -21.05 -8.04 -2.11
C SER A 289 -20.52 -7.48 -3.42
N ASN A 290 -19.35 -7.97 -3.84
CA ASN A 290 -18.72 -7.64 -5.12
C ASN A 290 -18.44 -6.12 -5.30
N GLY A 291 -18.03 -5.44 -4.23
CA GLY A 291 -17.76 -4.01 -4.18
C GLY A 291 -19.02 -3.13 -4.18
N ARG A 292 -20.19 -3.69 -3.85
CA ARG A 292 -21.48 -2.97 -3.85
C ARG A 292 -22.05 -2.80 -2.45
N GLU A 293 -23.13 -3.50 -2.12
CA GLU A 293 -23.85 -3.34 -0.85
C GLU A 293 -23.12 -4.05 0.28
N PHE A 294 -23.05 -3.40 1.45
CA PHE A 294 -22.59 -4.04 2.68
C PHE A 294 -23.66 -4.96 3.27
N GLN A 295 -23.30 -6.24 3.39
CA GLN A 295 -24.13 -7.27 4.00
C GLN A 295 -23.80 -7.39 5.47
N ARG A 296 -24.82 -7.30 6.33
CA ARG A 296 -24.67 -7.55 7.77
C ARG A 296 -24.36 -9.02 8.02
N ARG A 297 -23.28 -9.29 8.74
CA ARG A 297 -22.87 -10.61 9.21
C ARG A 297 -22.98 -10.67 10.73
N GLN A 298 -23.26 -11.87 11.24
CA GLN A 298 -23.25 -12.18 12.67
C GLN A 298 -22.48 -13.49 12.82
N ARG A 299 -21.47 -13.48 13.69
CA ARG A 299 -20.69 -14.66 14.02
C ARG A 299 -21.62 -15.78 14.52
N ASP A 300 -21.40 -16.99 14.02
CA ASP A 300 -22.11 -18.22 14.42
C ASP A 300 -23.62 -18.17 14.21
N TYR A 301 -24.10 -17.36 13.25
CA TYR A 301 -25.52 -17.19 12.98
C TYR A 301 -25.86 -17.31 11.50
N ARG A 302 -27.07 -17.82 11.21
CA ARG A 302 -27.67 -17.86 9.87
C ARG A 302 -29.13 -17.40 9.95
N PRO A 303 -29.57 -16.51 9.05
CA PRO A 303 -30.91 -15.93 9.13
C PRO A 303 -32.03 -16.90 8.72
N THR A 304 -31.72 -17.95 7.96
CA THR A 304 -32.73 -18.79 7.28
C THR A 304 -32.83 -20.20 7.83
N TRP A 305 -31.94 -20.62 8.75
CA TRP A 305 -32.03 -21.93 9.41
C TRP A 305 -31.35 -21.90 10.78
N ASN A 306 -31.68 -22.88 11.63
CA ASN A 306 -30.97 -23.07 12.90
C ASN A 306 -29.56 -23.64 12.62
N TYR A 307 -28.54 -22.81 12.84
CA TYR A 307 -27.16 -23.16 12.51
C TYR A 307 -26.46 -23.84 13.68
N THR A 308 -26.12 -25.11 13.51
CA THR A 308 -25.20 -25.82 14.41
C THR A 308 -23.77 -25.52 14.02
N VAL A 309 -23.00 -24.92 14.92
CA VAL A 309 -21.59 -24.57 14.67
C VAL A 309 -20.73 -25.83 14.71
N THR A 310 -20.20 -26.23 13.56
CA THR A 310 -19.24 -27.33 13.44
C THR A 310 -17.83 -26.83 13.14
N GLU A 311 -17.71 -25.69 12.45
CA GLU A 311 -16.45 -25.06 12.05
C GLU A 311 -16.47 -23.58 12.48
N PRO A 312 -16.10 -23.26 13.73
CA PRO A 312 -16.28 -21.93 14.32
C PRO A 312 -15.37 -20.85 13.70
N VAL A 313 -14.28 -21.25 13.02
CA VAL A 313 -13.46 -20.32 12.23
C VAL A 313 -13.98 -20.23 10.80
N SER A 314 -13.88 -21.32 10.03
CA SER A 314 -14.17 -21.31 8.60
C SER A 314 -15.61 -20.94 8.26
N GLY A 315 -16.57 -21.35 9.10
CA GLY A 315 -17.98 -20.98 8.96
C GLY A 315 -18.27 -19.49 9.10
N ASN A 316 -17.29 -18.68 9.50
CA ASN A 316 -17.42 -17.24 9.69
C ASN A 316 -16.56 -16.40 8.72
N TYR A 317 -15.90 -17.03 7.75
CA TYR A 317 -15.23 -16.32 6.65
C TYR A 317 -16.23 -15.94 5.55
N TYR A 318 -16.05 -14.76 4.97
CA TYR A 318 -16.86 -14.22 3.89
C TYR A 318 -15.93 -13.57 2.85
N PRO A 319 -16.33 -13.56 1.56
CA PRO A 319 -15.62 -12.82 0.53
C PRO A 319 -15.69 -11.31 0.79
#